data_AF-A0A059WTJ5-F1
#
_entry.id   AF-A0A059WTJ5-F1
#
_cell.length_a   1.000
_cell.length_b   1.000
_cell.length_c   1.000
_cell.angle_alpha   90.00
_cell.angle_beta   90.00
_cell.angle_gamma   90.00
#
_symmetry.space_group_name_H-M   'P 1'
#
loop_
_entity.id
_entity.type
_entity.pdbx_description
1 polymer ?
#
loop_
_entity_poly.entity_id
_entity_poly.type
_entity_poly.pdbx_seq_one_letter_code
_entity_poly.pdbx_strand_id
1 'polypeptide(L)'
;VVGAKQEFIFEAYRLNVRATYKLIVDGKLVASNASASLGSLRFAFSNAQGPLAEPLNPVTRIHRVELRDSLDRLTLQGDFDLDGATAFPRAFEKEARLASTGDFKQAGGRATVRVESIREDLRRESLIVSAEGLISDVSYRIVVDQVTVEISTARFGFVRAHFTSDGSSGQLLPPPLRPVVKIKRLEVQDARTGQTVLAGNFPLNPM
;
A
#
# COMPACT_ATOMS: atom_id res chain seq x y z
N VAL A 1 6.79 -19.92 4.17
CA VAL A 1 6.30 -18.98 5.19
C VAL A 1 5.01 -18.36 4.64
N VAL A 2 3.86 -18.63 5.27
CA VAL A 2 2.54 -18.20 4.79
C VAL A 2 2.13 -16.98 5.63
N GLY A 3 2.12 -15.80 5.01
CA GLY A 3 1.77 -14.52 5.63
C GLY A 3 1.86 -13.38 4.61
N ALA A 4 1.26 -12.22 4.91
CA ALA A 4 1.35 -11.06 4.03
C ALA A 4 2.83 -10.67 3.78
N LYS A 5 3.16 -10.23 2.57
CA LYS A 5 4.49 -9.69 2.26
C LYS A 5 4.70 -8.45 3.12
N GLN A 6 5.78 -8.43 3.90
CA GLN A 6 6.23 -7.29 4.69
C GLN A 6 7.53 -6.78 4.10
N GLU A 7 7.62 -5.47 3.91
CA GLU A 7 8.78 -4.80 3.36
C GLU A 7 8.98 -3.47 4.08
N PHE A 8 10.19 -3.23 4.56
CA PHE A 8 10.62 -1.97 5.15
C PHE A 8 11.83 -1.46 4.37
N ILE A 9 11.69 -0.28 3.77
CA ILE A 9 12.75 0.36 2.99
C ILE A 9 13.04 1.72 3.62
N PHE A 10 14.31 1.96 3.92
CA PHE A 10 14.82 3.27 4.32
C PHE A 10 15.77 3.78 3.24
N GLU A 11 15.55 5.00 2.76
CA GLU A 11 16.41 5.67 1.80
C GLU A 11 16.79 7.06 2.31
N ALA A 12 18.08 7.36 2.22
CA ALA A 12 18.63 8.65 2.58
C ALA A 12 19.52 9.17 1.47
N TYR A 13 19.56 10.50 1.34
CA TYR A 13 20.24 11.20 0.26
C TYR A 13 21.01 12.39 0.82
N ARG A 14 22.02 12.86 0.07
CA ARG A 14 22.92 13.96 0.46
C ARG A 14 23.69 13.70 1.77
N LEU A 15 23.99 12.43 2.04
CA LEU A 15 24.80 12.01 3.17
C LEU A 15 26.29 12.26 2.91
N ASN A 16 27.07 12.35 4.00
CA ASN A 16 28.52 12.44 3.92
C ASN A 16 29.11 11.06 3.55
N VAL A 17 29.73 10.98 2.37
CA VAL A 17 30.34 9.74 1.83
C VAL A 17 31.52 9.21 2.63
N ARG A 18 32.11 10.01 3.53
CA ARG A 18 33.21 9.60 4.41
C ARG A 18 32.76 9.15 5.79
N ALA A 19 31.47 9.25 6.10
CA ALA A 19 30.90 8.79 7.35
C ALA A 19 30.31 7.38 7.19
N THR A 20 30.26 6.65 8.32
CA THR A 20 29.46 5.44 8.43
C THR A 20 28.22 5.73 9.26
N TYR A 21 27.16 4.99 8.98
CA TYR A 21 25.84 5.20 9.53
C TYR A 21 25.30 3.94 10.18
N LYS A 22 24.44 4.16 11.16
CA LYS A 22 23.61 3.13 11.78
C LYS A 22 22.15 3.51 11.69
N LEU A 23 21.32 2.51 11.41
CA LEU A 23 19.88 2.61 11.35
C LEU A 23 19.30 2.09 12.66
N ILE A 24 18.54 2.94 13.35
CA ILE A 24 17.83 2.63 14.58
C ILE A 24 16.34 2.70 14.26
N VAL A 25 15.58 1.71 14.69
CA VAL A 25 14.13 1.65 14.54
C VAL A 25 13.53 1.39 15.92
N ASP A 26 12.59 2.23 16.35
CA ASP A 26 11.98 2.20 17.69
C ASP A 26 13.00 2.04 18.83
N GLY A 27 14.12 2.76 18.72
CA GLY A 27 15.22 2.73 19.68
C GLY A 27 16.12 1.49 19.61
N LYS A 28 15.84 0.51 18.75
CA LYS A 28 16.67 -0.68 18.54
C LYS A 28 17.56 -0.56 17.30
N LEU A 29 18.82 -0.95 17.41
CA LEU A 29 19.76 -1.00 16.30
C LEU A 29 19.34 -2.10 15.31
N VAL A 30 19.15 -1.74 14.04
CA VAL A 30 18.75 -2.67 12.97
C VAL A 30 19.89 -2.94 11.99
N ALA A 31 20.68 -1.91 11.67
CA ALA A 31 21.85 -2.02 10.83
C ALA A 31 22.93 -1.02 11.26
N SER A 32 24.19 -1.36 11.03
CA SER A 32 25.34 -0.51 11.40
C SER A 32 26.44 -0.58 10.35
N ASN A 33 27.42 0.31 10.46
CA ASN A 33 28.60 0.38 9.60
C ASN A 33 28.27 0.55 8.11
N ALA A 34 27.15 1.21 7.81
CA ALA A 34 26.70 1.41 6.44
C ALA A 34 27.32 2.71 5.87
N SER A 35 27.94 2.63 4.71
CA SER A 35 28.54 3.79 4.04
C SER A 35 27.63 4.33 2.96
N ALA A 36 27.53 5.65 2.85
CA ALA A 36 26.78 6.28 1.77
C ALA A 36 27.57 6.20 0.46
N SER A 37 26.96 5.67 -0.61
CA SER A 37 27.53 5.65 -1.96
C SER A 37 27.05 6.87 -2.72
N LEU A 38 27.96 7.73 -3.19
CA LEU A 38 27.62 8.98 -3.90
C LEU A 38 26.61 9.87 -3.12
N GLY A 39 26.65 9.79 -1.79
CA GLY A 39 25.76 10.52 -0.89
C GLY A 39 24.38 9.90 -0.73
N SER A 40 24.11 8.70 -1.26
CA SER A 40 22.88 7.95 -1.00
C SER A 40 23.13 6.70 -0.18
N LEU A 41 22.12 6.30 0.59
CA LEU A 41 22.13 5.09 1.40
C LEU A 41 20.76 4.45 1.38
N ARG A 42 20.71 3.13 1.23
CA ARG A 42 19.46 2.37 1.22
C ARG A 42 19.58 1.14 2.10
N PHE A 43 18.58 0.92 2.94
CA PHE A 43 18.33 -0.33 3.63
C PHE A 43 17.01 -0.90 3.13
N ALA A 44 16.97 -2.19 2.84
CA ALA A 44 15.76 -2.88 2.40
C ALA A 44 15.66 -4.22 3.13
N PHE A 45 14.57 -4.41 3.85
CA PHE A 45 14.28 -5.61 4.61
C PHE A 45 12.95 -6.17 4.14
N SER A 46 12.89 -7.48 3.89
CA SER A 46 11.64 -8.14 3.49
C SER A 46 11.51 -9.50 4.16
N ASN A 47 10.27 -9.90 4.41
CA ASN A 47 9.99 -11.26 4.85
C ASN A 47 10.04 -12.32 3.73
N ALA A 48 10.41 -11.93 2.50
CA ALA A 48 10.56 -12.82 1.35
C ALA A 48 11.76 -13.78 1.50
N GLN A 49 12.84 -13.35 2.15
CA GLN A 49 14.04 -14.17 2.37
C GLN A 49 14.09 -14.87 3.74
N GLY A 50 13.10 -14.65 4.59
CA GLY A 50 13.06 -15.16 5.97
C GLY A 50 12.21 -14.24 6.86
N PRO A 51 11.81 -14.65 8.07
CA PRO A 51 11.06 -13.78 8.96
C PRO A 51 11.87 -12.51 9.30
N LEU A 52 11.19 -11.35 9.31
CA LEU A 52 11.79 -10.12 9.80
C LEU A 52 12.05 -10.24 11.31
N ALA A 53 13.20 -9.76 11.75
CA ALA A 53 13.54 -9.68 13.17
C ALA A 53 12.91 -8.44 13.81
N GLU A 54 12.66 -8.51 15.12
CA GLU A 54 12.35 -7.33 15.95
C GLU A 54 13.44 -6.24 15.75
N PRO A 55 13.08 -4.96 15.61
CA PRO A 55 11.74 -4.34 15.71
C PRO A 55 10.93 -4.34 14.40
N LEU A 56 11.46 -4.89 13.30
CA LEU A 56 10.85 -4.78 11.97
C LEU A 56 9.65 -5.70 11.75
N ASN A 57 9.26 -6.53 12.73
CA ASN A 57 8.17 -7.48 12.58
C ASN A 57 7.10 -7.30 13.68
N PRO A 58 5.87 -6.88 13.34
CA PRO A 58 5.41 -6.48 12.02
C PRO A 58 5.88 -5.06 11.63
N VAL A 59 6.13 -4.82 10.34
CA VAL A 59 6.55 -3.50 9.82
C VAL A 59 5.52 -2.40 10.09
N THR A 60 4.26 -2.77 10.29
CA THR A 60 3.16 -1.85 10.61
C THR A 60 3.21 -1.30 12.03
N ARG A 61 4.11 -1.81 12.90
CA ARG A 61 4.28 -1.34 14.27
C ARG A 61 5.55 -0.52 14.46
N ILE A 62 6.22 -0.13 13.38
CA ILE A 62 7.36 0.78 13.45
C ILE A 62 6.83 2.20 13.68
N HIS A 63 7.32 2.89 14.69
CA HIS A 63 6.87 4.25 15.03
C HIS A 63 7.94 5.31 14.72
N ARG A 64 9.21 4.96 14.84
CA ARG A 64 10.31 5.91 14.71
C ARG A 64 11.51 5.25 14.06
N VAL A 65 12.14 5.99 13.16
CA VAL A 65 13.35 5.58 12.46
C VAL A 65 14.37 6.69 12.55
N GLU A 66 15.59 6.34 12.91
CA GLU A 66 16.70 7.26 13.00
C GLU A 66 17.87 6.73 12.19
N LEU A 67 18.51 7.64 11.47
CA LEU A 67 19.85 7.42 10.95
C LEU A 67 20.81 8.23 11.82
N ARG A 68 21.79 7.55 12.40
CA ARG A 68 22.85 8.19 13.17
C ARG A 68 24.19 7.92 12.52
N ASP A 69 25.12 8.85 12.69
CA ASP A 69 26.50 8.65 12.23
C ASP A 69 27.33 7.82 13.23
N SER A 70 28.60 7.59 12.88
CA SER A 70 29.56 6.84 13.69
C SER A 70 29.86 7.47 15.06
N LEU A 71 29.55 8.75 15.25
CA LEU A 71 29.69 9.47 16.51
C LEU A 71 28.37 9.48 17.31
N ASP A 72 27.41 8.67 16.90
CA ASP A 72 26.05 8.59 17.46
C ASP A 72 25.24 9.88 17.35
N ARG A 73 25.62 10.77 16.42
CA ARG A 73 24.88 12.00 16.17
C ARG A 73 23.70 11.70 15.25
N LEU A 74 22.54 12.24 15.61
CA LEU A 74 21.34 12.13 14.79
C LEU A 74 21.56 12.85 13.46
N THR A 75 21.49 12.09 12.37
CA THR A 75 21.62 12.61 11.00
C THR A 75 20.25 12.80 10.36
N LEU A 76 19.38 11.81 10.48
CA LEU A 76 17.99 11.86 10.02
C LEU A 76 17.09 11.21 11.06
N GLN A 77 15.85 11.70 11.15
CA GLN A 77 14.78 11.09 11.91
C GLN A 77 13.50 11.14 11.07
N GLY A 78 12.69 10.09 11.18
CA GLY A 78 11.32 10.08 10.72
C GLY A 78 10.45 9.33 11.71
N ASP A 79 9.25 9.84 11.94
CA ASP A 79 8.25 9.20 12.78
C ASP A 79 7.10 8.73 11.87
N PHE A 80 6.67 7.48 12.05
CA PHE A 80 5.45 6.92 11.49
C PHE A 80 4.34 7.20 12.49
N ASP A 81 3.64 8.32 12.29
CA ASP A 81 2.55 8.72 13.16
C ASP A 81 1.31 7.88 12.82
N LEU A 82 0.89 7.00 13.74
CA LEU A 82 -0.35 6.25 13.63
C LEU A 82 -1.54 6.99 14.25
N ASP A 83 -1.32 8.04 15.07
CA ASP A 83 -2.36 8.68 15.89
C ASP A 83 -2.43 10.22 15.81
N GLY A 84 -1.50 10.91 15.16
CA GLY A 84 -1.46 12.37 15.08
C GLY A 84 -1.80 12.92 13.70
N ALA A 85 -2.50 14.05 13.70
CA ALA A 85 -2.98 14.76 12.52
C ALA A 85 -1.90 15.32 11.57
N THR A 86 -0.62 14.94 11.69
CA THR A 86 0.49 15.50 10.90
C THR A 86 1.67 14.54 10.73
N ALA A 87 1.57 13.68 9.72
CA ALA A 87 2.56 13.40 8.67
C ALA A 87 2.24 12.02 8.07
N PHE A 88 1.29 11.95 7.12
CA PHE A 88 1.14 10.74 6.32
C PHE A 88 2.47 10.47 5.61
N PRO A 89 2.92 9.20 5.49
CA PRO A 89 4.10 8.89 4.69
C PRO A 89 3.91 9.44 3.26
N ARG A 90 5.00 9.88 2.61
CA ARG A 90 4.97 10.44 1.24
C ARG A 90 4.17 9.56 0.27
N ALA A 91 4.18 8.25 0.50
CA ALA A 91 3.25 7.32 -0.09
C ALA A 91 2.78 6.29 0.94
N PHE A 92 1.50 5.95 0.90
CA PHE A 92 0.89 4.81 1.59
C PHE A 92 0.25 3.93 0.54
N GLU A 93 0.43 2.61 0.65
CA GLU A 93 -0.22 1.64 -0.22
C GLU A 93 -0.72 0.46 0.60
N LYS A 94 -1.96 0.01 0.33
CA LYS A 94 -2.46 -1.27 0.82
C LYS A 94 -3.16 -2.03 -0.29
N GLU A 95 -3.05 -3.34 -0.25
CA GLU A 95 -3.56 -4.25 -1.28
C GLU A 95 -4.55 -5.24 -0.66
N ALA A 96 -5.61 -5.56 -1.40
CA ALA A 96 -6.52 -6.66 -1.13
C ALA A 96 -6.50 -7.62 -2.32
N ARG A 97 -6.28 -8.90 -2.04
CA ARG A 97 -6.52 -9.97 -3.03
C ARG A 97 -8.01 -10.22 -3.14
N LEU A 98 -8.53 -10.24 -4.36
CA LEU A 98 -9.92 -10.60 -4.64
C LEU A 98 -9.98 -12.09 -4.99
N ALA A 99 -10.71 -12.85 -4.18
CA ALA A 99 -10.91 -14.28 -4.36
C ALA A 99 -12.29 -14.55 -4.96
N SER A 100 -12.38 -15.61 -5.77
CA SER A 100 -13.65 -16.09 -6.29
C SER A 100 -14.57 -16.56 -5.17
N THR A 101 -15.83 -16.13 -5.23
CA THR A 101 -16.88 -16.43 -4.22
C THR A 101 -17.88 -17.48 -4.68
N GLY A 102 -17.69 -18.08 -5.86
CA GLY A 102 -18.67 -19.02 -6.43
C GLY A 102 -18.13 -19.83 -7.61
N ASP A 103 -18.97 -20.01 -8.62
CA ASP A 103 -18.74 -20.94 -9.74
C ASP A 103 -17.58 -20.55 -10.67
N PHE A 104 -17.09 -19.31 -10.58
CA PHE A 104 -15.98 -18.80 -11.38
C PHE A 104 -14.64 -19.10 -10.72
N LYS A 105 -14.31 -20.38 -10.55
CA LYS A 105 -13.09 -20.80 -9.81
C LYS A 105 -11.79 -20.27 -10.42
N GLN A 106 -11.78 -19.97 -11.71
CA GLN A 106 -10.64 -19.38 -12.41
C GLN A 106 -10.52 -17.86 -12.22
N ALA A 107 -11.57 -17.19 -11.73
CA ALA A 107 -11.57 -15.74 -11.59
C ALA A 107 -10.73 -15.31 -10.38
N GLY A 108 -9.99 -14.23 -10.56
CA GLY A 108 -9.17 -13.63 -9.53
C GLY A 108 -9.05 -12.14 -9.72
N GLY A 109 -8.48 -11.46 -8.74
CA GLY A 109 -8.21 -10.06 -8.89
C GLY A 109 -7.44 -9.47 -7.74
N ARG A 110 -7.27 -8.16 -7.85
CA ARG A 110 -6.56 -7.33 -6.89
C ARG A 110 -7.18 -5.96 -6.84
N ALA A 111 -7.29 -5.41 -5.64
CA ALA A 111 -7.59 -4.02 -5.39
C ALA A 111 -6.43 -3.37 -4.62
N THR A 112 -6.03 -2.18 -5.05
CA THR A 112 -4.94 -1.41 -4.43
C THR A 112 -5.46 -0.04 -4.06
N VAL A 113 -5.24 0.35 -2.81
CA VAL A 113 -5.45 1.71 -2.33
C VAL A 113 -4.09 2.37 -2.20
N ARG A 114 -3.96 3.58 -2.75
CA ARG A 114 -2.73 4.37 -2.67
C ARG A 114 -3.04 5.79 -2.20
N VAL A 115 -2.21 6.34 -1.33
CA VAL A 115 -2.21 7.76 -0.98
C VAL A 115 -0.82 8.28 -1.25
N GLU A 116 -0.70 9.39 -1.97
CA GLU A 116 0.58 10.00 -2.32
C GLU A 116 0.55 11.49 -2.03
N SER A 117 1.62 12.01 -1.43
CA SER A 117 1.82 13.46 -1.33
C SER A 117 2.35 13.97 -2.67
N ILE A 118 1.55 14.80 -3.35
CA ILE A 118 1.97 15.51 -4.57
C ILE A 118 2.78 16.74 -4.18
N ARG A 119 2.35 17.45 -3.14
CA ARG A 119 3.02 18.60 -2.50
C ARG A 119 2.79 18.54 -0.98
N GLU A 120 3.38 19.46 -0.22
CA GLU A 120 3.30 19.47 1.25
C GLU A 120 1.86 19.47 1.79
N ASP A 121 0.94 20.09 1.06
CA ASP A 121 -0.47 20.26 1.40
C ASP A 121 -1.43 19.46 0.51
N LEU A 122 -0.94 18.91 -0.60
CA LEU A 122 -1.76 18.22 -1.60
C LEU A 122 -1.48 16.73 -1.61
N ARG A 123 -2.54 15.95 -1.36
CA ARG A 123 -2.52 14.49 -1.43
C ARG A 123 -3.41 13.99 -2.57
N ARG A 124 -2.93 12.97 -3.27
CA ARG A 124 -3.71 12.15 -4.18
C ARG A 124 -4.09 10.86 -3.49
N GLU A 125 -5.37 10.56 -3.51
CA GLU A 125 -5.89 9.27 -3.12
C GLU A 125 -6.25 8.49 -4.38
N SER A 126 -5.99 7.19 -4.41
CA SER A 126 -6.27 6.35 -5.57
C SER A 126 -6.80 4.99 -5.16
N LEU A 127 -7.74 4.48 -5.93
CA LEU A 127 -8.26 3.12 -5.86
C LEU A 127 -8.09 2.48 -7.24
N ILE A 128 -7.31 1.41 -7.32
CA ILE A 128 -7.10 0.62 -8.52
C ILE A 128 -7.74 -0.74 -8.30
N VAL A 129 -8.55 -1.20 -9.25
CA VAL A 129 -9.20 -2.50 -9.22
C VAL A 129 -8.85 -3.24 -10.50
N SER A 130 -8.47 -4.49 -10.37
CA SER A 130 -8.19 -5.40 -11.49
C SER A 130 -8.84 -6.74 -11.22
N ALA A 131 -9.55 -7.27 -12.19
CA ALA A 131 -10.19 -8.56 -12.14
C ALA A 131 -9.97 -9.29 -13.48
N GLU A 132 -9.69 -10.58 -13.39
CA GLU A 132 -9.36 -11.45 -14.52
C GLU A 132 -10.07 -12.80 -14.39
N GLY A 133 -10.14 -13.56 -15.49
CA GLY A 133 -10.84 -14.84 -15.52
C GLY A 133 -12.37 -14.72 -15.44
N LEU A 134 -12.90 -13.52 -15.68
CA LEU A 134 -14.33 -13.24 -15.78
C LEU A 134 -14.91 -13.78 -17.10
N ILE A 135 -16.24 -13.87 -17.21
CA ILE A 135 -16.87 -14.19 -18.49
C ILE A 135 -16.69 -12.99 -19.42
N SER A 136 -16.16 -13.24 -20.62
CA SER A 136 -16.02 -12.23 -21.66
C SER A 136 -17.37 -11.60 -22.04
N ASP A 137 -17.35 -10.30 -22.29
CA ASP A 137 -18.48 -9.50 -22.79
C ASP A 137 -19.69 -9.44 -21.84
N VAL A 138 -19.49 -9.84 -20.58
CA VAL A 138 -20.45 -9.64 -19.48
C VAL A 138 -20.12 -8.36 -18.73
N SER A 139 -21.15 -7.62 -18.32
CA SER A 139 -20.99 -6.43 -17.49
C SER A 139 -20.90 -6.79 -16.01
N TYR A 140 -19.95 -6.17 -15.32
CA TYR A 140 -19.71 -6.34 -13.89
C TYR A 140 -19.78 -5.00 -13.17
N ARG A 141 -20.32 -5.01 -11.95
CA ARG A 141 -20.34 -3.87 -11.03
C ARG A 141 -19.18 -4.00 -10.07
N ILE A 142 -18.45 -2.91 -9.89
CA ILE A 142 -17.45 -2.79 -8.82
C ILE A 142 -18.15 -2.13 -7.64
N VAL A 143 -18.17 -2.81 -6.51
CA VAL A 143 -18.82 -2.36 -5.27
C VAL A 143 -17.76 -2.24 -4.18
N VAL A 144 -17.65 -1.06 -3.57
CA VAL A 144 -16.66 -0.74 -2.54
C VAL A 144 -17.42 -0.27 -1.32
N ASP A 145 -17.27 -0.98 -0.19
CA ASP A 145 -18.01 -0.69 1.05
C ASP A 145 -19.51 -0.42 0.80
N GLN A 146 -20.16 -1.28 0.01
CA GLN A 146 -21.58 -1.20 -0.40
C GLN A 146 -21.93 -0.06 -1.38
N VAL A 147 -20.96 0.72 -1.84
CA VAL A 147 -21.14 1.75 -2.86
C VAL A 147 -20.76 1.20 -4.24
N THR A 148 -21.68 1.22 -5.20
CA THR A 148 -21.34 0.90 -6.60
C THR A 148 -20.55 2.06 -7.19
N VAL A 149 -19.31 1.79 -7.62
CA VAL A 149 -18.40 2.83 -8.16
C VAL A 149 -18.36 2.85 -9.68
N GLU A 150 -18.54 1.70 -10.31
CA GLU A 150 -18.46 1.57 -11.76
C GLU A 150 -19.19 0.32 -12.23
N ILE A 151 -19.69 0.37 -13.46
CA ILE A 151 -20.17 -0.79 -14.21
C ILE A 151 -19.31 -0.89 -15.46
N SER A 152 -18.60 -2.01 -15.64
CA SER A 152 -17.68 -2.21 -16.74
C SER A 152 -17.87 -3.58 -17.39
N THR A 153 -17.78 -3.62 -18.71
CA THR A 153 -17.84 -4.87 -19.48
C THR A 153 -16.48 -5.55 -19.48
N ALA A 154 -16.44 -6.83 -19.10
CA ALA A 154 -15.23 -7.62 -19.07
C ALA A 154 -14.75 -7.97 -20.48
N ARG A 155 -13.89 -7.13 -21.05
CA ARG A 155 -13.31 -7.40 -22.37
C ARG A 155 -12.26 -8.50 -22.24
N PHE A 156 -12.44 -9.60 -22.97
CA PHE A 156 -11.58 -10.78 -22.88
C PHE A 156 -11.45 -11.34 -21.44
N GLY A 157 -12.52 -11.26 -20.66
CA GLY A 157 -12.56 -11.73 -19.27
C GLY A 157 -11.77 -10.85 -18.28
N PHE A 158 -11.44 -9.61 -18.67
CA PHE A 158 -10.68 -8.67 -17.86
C PHE A 158 -11.46 -7.38 -17.59
N VAL A 159 -11.40 -6.90 -16.35
CA VAL A 159 -11.90 -5.59 -15.92
C VAL A 159 -10.78 -4.86 -15.18
N ARG A 160 -10.58 -3.59 -15.50
CA ARG A 160 -9.72 -2.68 -14.75
C ARG A 160 -10.41 -1.35 -14.55
N ALA A 161 -10.39 -0.88 -13.31
CA ALA A 161 -10.87 0.43 -12.92
C ALA A 161 -9.75 1.18 -12.18
N HIS A 162 -9.70 2.49 -12.39
CA HIS A 162 -8.76 3.36 -11.70
C HIS A 162 -9.48 4.65 -11.33
N PHE A 163 -9.51 4.94 -10.03
CA PHE A 163 -10.12 6.14 -9.48
C PHE A 163 -9.08 6.98 -8.78
N THR A 164 -9.10 8.30 -8.95
CA THR A 164 -8.24 9.24 -8.21
C THR A 164 -9.03 10.41 -7.63
N SER A 165 -8.59 10.95 -6.49
CA SER A 165 -9.25 12.08 -5.82
C SER A 165 -9.28 13.37 -6.64
N ASP A 166 -8.45 13.47 -7.68
CA ASP A 166 -8.28 14.64 -8.54
C ASP A 166 -8.64 14.37 -10.02
N GLY A 167 -9.07 13.15 -10.37
CA GLY A 167 -9.40 12.74 -11.73
C GLY A 167 -8.23 12.75 -12.73
N SER A 168 -6.99 12.90 -12.27
CA SER A 168 -5.82 13.15 -13.13
C SER A 168 -5.33 11.94 -13.94
N SER A 169 -5.55 10.71 -13.45
CA SER A 169 -5.05 9.48 -14.08
C SER A 169 -6.08 8.34 -14.10
N GLY A 170 -7.35 8.69 -13.85
CA GLY A 170 -8.46 7.77 -13.75
C GLY A 170 -9.79 8.52 -13.63
N GLN A 171 -10.85 7.78 -13.33
CA GLN A 171 -12.15 8.36 -12.99
C GLN A 171 -12.05 9.10 -11.65
N LEU A 172 -12.97 10.04 -11.39
CA LEU A 172 -13.00 10.73 -10.12
C LEU A 172 -13.40 9.74 -9.01
N LEU A 173 -12.63 9.69 -7.93
CA LEU A 173 -12.95 8.89 -6.77
C LEU A 173 -14.23 9.42 -6.10
N PRO A 174 -15.28 8.56 -5.93
CA PRO A 174 -16.52 8.98 -5.30
C PRO A 174 -16.30 9.54 -3.89
N PRO A 175 -16.93 10.67 -3.52
CA PRO A 175 -16.77 11.28 -2.19
C PRO A 175 -17.00 10.32 -1.00
N PRO A 176 -17.98 9.38 -1.03
CA PRO A 176 -18.19 8.44 0.07
C PRO A 176 -17.02 7.49 0.36
N LEU A 177 -16.10 7.31 -0.61
CA LEU A 177 -14.95 6.43 -0.47
C LEU A 177 -13.71 7.15 0.05
N ARG A 178 -13.84 8.44 0.39
CA ARG A 178 -12.76 9.25 0.94
C ARG A 178 -12.90 9.34 2.47
N PRO A 179 -11.82 9.12 3.23
CA PRO A 179 -10.48 8.80 2.75
C PRO A 179 -10.32 7.31 2.37
N VAL A 180 -9.59 7.02 1.30
CA VAL A 180 -9.41 5.65 0.75
C VAL A 180 -8.81 4.66 1.73
N VAL A 181 -8.06 5.16 2.71
CA VAL A 181 -7.46 4.33 3.76
C VAL A 181 -8.50 3.65 4.64
N LYS A 182 -9.72 4.18 4.70
CA LYS A 182 -10.85 3.60 5.46
C LYS A 182 -11.61 2.54 4.68
N ILE A 183 -11.32 2.34 3.39
CA ILE A 183 -11.97 1.30 2.58
C ILE A 183 -11.67 -0.06 3.19
N LYS A 184 -12.71 -0.86 3.41
CA LYS A 184 -12.60 -2.17 4.08
C LYS A 184 -12.77 -3.33 3.12
N ARG A 185 -13.74 -3.25 2.22
CA ARG A 185 -14.17 -4.38 1.40
C ARG A 185 -14.42 -3.95 -0.04
N LEU A 186 -14.03 -4.82 -0.96
CA LEU A 186 -14.32 -4.68 -2.38
C LEU A 186 -14.97 -5.96 -2.90
N GLU A 187 -15.96 -5.77 -3.76
CA GLU A 187 -16.66 -6.81 -4.48
C GLU A 187 -16.72 -6.49 -5.97
N VAL A 188 -16.64 -7.54 -6.77
CA VAL A 188 -17.05 -7.51 -8.17
C VAL A 188 -18.30 -8.36 -8.27
N GLN A 189 -19.37 -7.79 -8.78
CA GLN A 189 -20.68 -8.44 -8.91
C GLN A 189 -21.06 -8.54 -10.38
N ASP A 190 -21.69 -9.64 -10.79
CA ASP A 190 -22.32 -9.72 -12.10
C ASP A 190 -23.44 -8.66 -12.18
N ALA A 191 -23.38 -7.78 -13.18
CA ALA A 191 -24.26 -6.60 -13.23
C ALA A 191 -25.72 -6.94 -13.52
N ARG A 192 -26.01 -8.15 -14.01
CA ARG A 192 -27.37 -8.62 -14.33
C ARG A 192 -28.02 -9.29 -13.14
N THR A 193 -27.27 -10.16 -12.45
CA THR A 193 -27.78 -10.99 -11.35
C THR A 193 -27.54 -10.38 -9.98
N GLY A 194 -26.58 -9.46 -9.85
CA GLY A 194 -26.12 -8.92 -8.56
C GLY A 194 -25.28 -9.92 -7.75
N GLN A 195 -24.98 -11.10 -8.30
CA GLN A 195 -24.19 -12.11 -7.61
C GLN A 195 -22.73 -11.65 -7.49
N THR A 196 -22.18 -11.69 -6.28
CA THR A 196 -20.75 -11.46 -6.05
C THR A 196 -19.95 -12.59 -6.71
N VAL A 197 -19.05 -12.22 -7.63
CA VAL A 197 -18.14 -13.14 -8.33
C VAL A 197 -16.73 -13.11 -7.73
N LEU A 198 -16.28 -11.94 -7.29
CA LEU A 198 -15.02 -11.75 -6.57
C LEU A 198 -15.26 -10.91 -5.32
N ALA A 199 -14.58 -11.25 -4.24
CA ALA A 199 -14.57 -10.43 -3.03
C ALA A 199 -13.19 -10.41 -2.38
N GLY A 200 -12.86 -9.30 -1.74
CA GLY A 200 -11.66 -9.18 -0.93
C GLY A 200 -11.84 -8.14 0.16
N ASN A 201 -11.16 -8.37 1.28
CA ASN A 201 -11.06 -7.40 2.36
C ASN A 201 -9.66 -6.80 2.33
N PHE A 202 -9.57 -5.49 2.44
CA PHE A 202 -8.30 -4.86 2.78
C PHE A 202 -7.91 -5.29 4.19
N PRO A 203 -6.61 -5.52 4.45
CA PRO A 203 -6.15 -5.67 5.81
C PRO A 203 -6.63 -4.46 6.61
N LEU A 204 -7.18 -4.72 7.80
CA LEU A 204 -7.49 -3.64 8.73
C LEU A 204 -6.19 -2.86 8.93
N ASN A 205 -6.23 -1.54 8.76
CA ASN A 205 -5.16 -0.73 9.31
C ASN A 205 -5.12 -1.07 10.80
N PRO A 206 -4.00 -1.55 11.35
CA PRO A 206 -3.92 -1.71 12.80
C PRO A 206 -4.22 -0.34 13.38
N MET A 207 -5.33 -0.25 14.12
CA MET A 207 -5.60 0.86 15.03
C MET A 207 -4.52 0.89 16.10
#